data_AF-A0A3R7Y9K8-F1
#
_entry.id   AF-A0A3R7Y9K8-F1
#
_cell.length_a   1.000
_cell.length_b   1.000
_cell.length_c   1.000
_cell.angle_alpha   90.00
_cell.angle_beta   90.00
_cell.angle_gamma   90.00
#
_symmetry.space_group_name_H-M   'P 1'
#
loop_
_entity.id
_entity.type
_entity.pdbx_description
1 polymer ?
#
loop_
_entity_poly.entity_id
_entity_poly.type
_entity_poly.pdbx_seq_one_letter_code
_entity_poly.pdbx_strand_id
1 'polypeptide(L)'
;MSVYSDKLFEKIRQGELTFPKYLSPEAVDLLSKLLERDPTKRLGTGPTDAGEIKSHAFFNEIQWEQLALGQVPPPWRPSFNGALDTSQFDKEFTDMPIFSPDNRSGGGGMMGTRYAKMDI
;
A
#
# COMPACT_ATOMS: atom_id res chain seq x y z
N MET A 1 -13.03 1.12 22.21
CA MET A 1 -12.12 1.01 21.05
C MET A 1 -11.45 2.36 20.72
N SER A 2 -10.92 3.13 21.71
CA SER A 2 -10.40 4.50 21.45
C SER A 2 -9.01 4.83 21.98
N VAL A 3 -8.43 4.10 22.95
CA VAL A 3 -7.12 4.48 23.52
C VAL A 3 -5.91 4.09 22.64
N TYR A 4 -6.04 3.05 21.81
CA TYR A 4 -4.94 2.56 20.96
C TYR A 4 -4.67 3.49 19.78
N SER A 5 -5.73 4.09 19.24
CA SER A 5 -5.65 5.06 18.15
C SER A 5 -4.94 6.34 18.60
N ASP A 6 -5.28 6.86 19.78
CA ASP A 6 -4.67 8.09 20.30
C ASP A 6 -3.17 7.89 20.55
N LYS A 7 -2.77 6.76 21.13
CA LYS A 7 -1.35 6.42 21.33
C LYS A 7 -0.59 6.30 20.01
N LEU A 8 -1.22 5.77 18.97
CA LEU A 8 -0.61 5.68 17.64
C LEU A 8 -0.42 7.07 17.03
N PHE A 9 -1.45 7.92 17.08
CA PHE A 9 -1.36 9.28 16.53
C PHE A 9 -0.31 10.13 17.25
N GLU A 10 -0.21 10.02 18.58
CA GLU A 10 0.85 10.70 19.33
C GLU A 10 2.25 10.21 18.93
N LYS A 11 2.42 8.89 18.69
CA LYS A 11 3.70 8.38 18.16
C LYS A 11 4.00 8.90 16.77
N ILE A 12 3.02 9.00 15.88
CA ILE A 12 3.22 9.56 14.53
C ILE A 12 3.62 11.04 14.62
N ARG A 13 2.98 11.81 15.52
CA ARG A 13 3.23 13.24 15.66
C ARG A 13 4.56 13.55 16.36
N GLN A 14 4.88 12.81 17.41
CA GLN A 14 5.94 13.18 18.36
C GLN A 14 6.98 12.08 18.62
N GLY A 15 6.68 10.81 18.31
CA GLY A 15 7.54 9.68 18.63
C GLY A 15 8.89 9.69 17.91
N GLU A 16 9.98 9.62 18.67
CA GLU A 16 11.34 9.58 18.12
C GLU A 16 11.53 8.42 17.13
N LEU A 17 12.18 8.69 16.00
CA LEU A 17 12.50 7.65 15.02
C LEU A 17 13.66 6.82 15.54
N THR A 18 13.42 5.55 15.78
CA THR A 18 14.43 4.59 16.22
C THR A 18 14.65 3.56 15.12
N PHE A 19 15.91 3.43 14.69
CA PHE A 19 16.27 2.55 13.57
C PHE A 19 16.99 1.29 14.08
N PRO A 20 16.56 0.10 13.66
CA PRO A 20 17.28 -1.13 13.94
C PRO A 20 18.69 -1.14 13.32
N LYS A 21 19.64 -1.80 14.01
CA LYS A 21 21.05 -1.86 13.58
C LYS A 21 21.31 -2.60 12.26
N TYR A 22 20.35 -3.39 11.78
CA TYR A 22 20.48 -4.12 10.52
C TYR A 22 20.21 -3.25 9.29
N LEU A 23 19.69 -2.03 9.47
CA LEU A 23 19.46 -1.12 8.35
C LEU A 23 20.78 -0.50 7.87
N SER A 24 20.95 -0.41 6.55
CA SER A 24 22.10 0.27 5.96
C SER A 24 22.03 1.78 6.23
N PRO A 25 23.17 2.50 6.22
CA PRO A 25 23.18 3.95 6.37
C PRO A 25 22.28 4.67 5.37
N GLU A 26 22.24 4.20 4.12
CA GLU A 26 21.41 4.77 3.05
C GLU A 26 19.92 4.54 3.32
N ALA A 27 19.56 3.39 3.88
CA ALA A 27 18.18 3.09 4.27
C ALA A 27 17.72 3.99 5.44
N VAL A 28 18.59 4.18 6.43
CA VAL A 28 18.32 5.07 7.58
C VAL A 28 18.17 6.52 7.11
N ASP A 29 19.05 6.99 6.23
CA ASP A 29 18.98 8.34 5.66
C ASP A 29 17.69 8.55 4.85
N LEU A 30 17.34 7.59 3.99
CA LEU A 30 16.09 7.65 3.21
C LEU A 30 14.86 7.74 4.13
N LEU A 31 14.76 6.82 5.09
CA LEU A 31 13.61 6.76 6.01
C LEU A 31 13.53 8.03 6.87
N SER A 32 14.65 8.56 7.35
CA SER A 32 14.67 9.79 8.15
C SER A 32 14.14 10.98 7.35
N LYS A 33 14.50 11.11 6.07
CA LYS A 33 14.05 12.21 5.20
C LYS A 33 12.60 12.04 4.72
N LEU A 34 12.13 10.81 4.53
CA LEU A 34 10.72 10.52 4.19
C LEU A 34 9.78 10.70 5.38
N LEU A 35 10.24 10.35 6.58
CA LEU A 35 9.48 10.47 7.84
C LEU A 35 9.69 11.82 8.52
N GLU A 36 10.13 12.83 7.77
CA GLU A 36 10.20 14.21 8.24
C GLU A 36 8.79 14.72 8.59
N ARG A 37 8.68 15.29 9.79
CA ARG A 37 7.43 15.76 10.39
C ARG A 37 6.94 17.01 9.69
N ASP A 38 7.85 17.91 9.37
CA ASP A 38 7.55 19.10 8.59
C ASP A 38 7.37 18.71 7.12
N PRO A 39 6.15 18.74 6.57
CA PRO A 39 5.92 18.31 5.19
C PRO A 39 6.73 19.14 4.18
N THR A 40 7.06 20.40 4.50
CA THR A 40 7.81 21.29 3.62
C THR A 40 9.30 20.93 3.51
N LYS A 41 9.81 20.11 4.42
CA LYS A 41 11.20 19.61 4.44
C LYS A 41 11.31 18.14 4.05
N ARG A 42 10.17 17.47 3.87
CA ARG A 42 10.12 16.05 3.52
C ARG A 42 10.69 15.80 2.14
N LEU A 43 11.48 14.75 2.01
CA LEU A 43 12.03 14.33 0.71
C LEU A 43 10.90 14.14 -0.31
N GLY A 44 11.06 14.73 -1.50
CA GLY A 44 10.07 14.65 -2.57
C GLY A 44 8.99 15.73 -2.52
N THR A 45 9.09 16.73 -1.63
CA THR A 45 8.21 17.92 -1.69
C THR A 45 8.87 19.11 -2.39
N GLY A 46 10.13 18.96 -2.83
CA GLY A 46 10.82 19.96 -3.65
C GLY A 46 10.32 20.01 -5.10
N PRO A 47 10.87 20.92 -5.92
CA PRO A 47 10.39 21.16 -7.29
C PRO A 47 10.49 19.95 -8.22
N THR A 48 11.34 18.98 -7.89
CA THR A 48 11.55 17.78 -8.70
C THR A 48 10.71 16.58 -8.23
N ASP A 49 9.95 16.74 -7.14
CA ASP A 49 9.02 15.76 -6.59
C ASP A 49 9.69 14.37 -6.48
N ALA A 50 9.15 13.34 -7.13
CA ALA A 50 9.71 11.99 -7.14
C ALA A 50 11.14 11.90 -7.69
N GLY A 51 11.64 12.91 -8.41
CA GLY A 51 13.02 12.98 -8.90
C GLY A 51 14.03 12.93 -7.75
N GLU A 52 13.79 13.68 -6.67
CA GLU A 52 14.61 13.66 -5.46
C GLU A 52 14.68 12.26 -4.85
N ILE A 53 13.52 11.59 -4.74
CA ILE A 53 13.42 10.24 -4.18
C ILE A 53 14.18 9.25 -5.07
N LYS A 54 13.96 9.30 -6.39
CA LYS A 54 14.61 8.41 -7.36
C LYS A 54 16.13 8.55 -7.40
N SER A 55 16.64 9.76 -7.13
CA SER A 55 18.07 10.08 -7.10
C SER A 55 18.77 9.74 -5.78
N HIS A 56 18.03 9.31 -4.75
CA HIS A 56 18.59 8.98 -3.45
C HIS A 56 19.54 7.78 -3.52
N ALA A 57 20.64 7.83 -2.76
CA ALA A 57 21.70 6.80 -2.79
C ALA A 57 21.20 5.37 -2.54
N PHE A 58 20.13 5.23 -1.73
CA PHE A 58 19.45 3.96 -1.49
C PHE A 58 18.98 3.27 -2.78
N PHE A 59 18.64 4.04 -3.82
CA PHE A 59 18.16 3.54 -5.11
C PHE A 59 19.23 3.58 -6.22
N ASN A 60 20.51 3.75 -5.90
CA ASN A 60 21.58 3.84 -6.92
C ASN A 60 21.64 2.64 -7.86
N GLU A 61 21.22 1.45 -7.42
CA GLU A 61 21.21 0.23 -8.24
C GLU A 61 19.95 0.11 -9.12
N ILE A 62 18.95 0.98 -8.95
CA ILE A 62 17.68 0.91 -9.65
C ILE A 62 17.75 1.61 -10.99
N GLN A 63 17.57 0.84 -12.06
CA GLN A 63 17.36 1.38 -13.41
C GLN A 63 15.86 1.66 -13.61
N TRP A 64 15.45 2.89 -13.31
CA TRP A 64 14.03 3.28 -13.27
C TRP A 64 13.26 3.05 -14.57
N GLU A 65 13.91 3.25 -15.72
CA GLU A 65 13.28 3.00 -17.04
C GLU A 65 13.03 1.51 -17.27
N GLN A 66 14.01 0.65 -16.98
CA GLN A 66 13.85 -0.80 -17.11
C GLN A 66 12.84 -1.36 -16.11
N LEU A 67 12.81 -0.81 -14.90
CA LEU A 67 11.82 -1.17 -13.88
C LEU A 67 10.40 -0.83 -14.36
N ALA A 68 10.21 0.35 -14.95
CA ALA A 68 8.91 0.76 -15.50
C ALA A 68 8.46 -0.12 -16.69
N LEU A 69 9.42 -0.66 -17.46
CA LEU A 69 9.16 -1.62 -18.54
C LEU A 69 9.01 -3.08 -18.03
N GLY A 70 9.10 -3.33 -16.72
CA GLY A 70 9.01 -4.66 -16.14
C GLY A 70 10.20 -5.57 -16.47
N GLN A 71 11.34 -5.00 -16.87
CA GLN A 71 12.53 -5.74 -17.30
C GLN A 71 13.45 -6.12 -16.14
N VAL A 72 13.30 -5.45 -14.99
CA VAL A 72 14.04 -5.80 -13.78
C VAL A 72 13.40 -7.06 -13.15
N PRO A 73 14.12 -8.18 -13.01
CA PRO A 73 13.57 -9.38 -12.40
C PRO A 73 13.26 -9.11 -10.92
N PRO A 74 12.07 -9.52 -10.42
CA PRO A 74 11.75 -9.32 -9.02
C PRO A 74 12.62 -10.22 -8.14
N PRO A 75 13.09 -9.74 -6.97
CA PRO A 75 13.93 -10.52 -6.05
C PRO A 75 13.19 -11.73 -5.47
N TRP A 76 11.85 -11.70 -5.46
CA TRP A 76 11.00 -12.79 -5.02
C TRP A 76 9.92 -13.07 -6.07
N ARG A 77 9.68 -14.36 -6.34
CA ARG A 77 8.60 -14.83 -7.21
C ARG A 77 7.73 -15.80 -6.40
N PRO A 78 6.44 -15.51 -6.18
CA PRO A 78 5.55 -16.44 -5.50
C PRO A 78 5.40 -17.74 -6.28
N SER A 79 5.10 -18.82 -5.55
CA SER A 79 4.60 -20.04 -6.17
C SER A 79 3.27 -19.75 -6.84
N PHE A 80 3.11 -20.24 -8.08
CA PHE A 80 1.92 -20.01 -8.89
C PHE A 80 1.46 -21.33 -9.51
N ASN A 81 0.26 -21.75 -9.14
CA ASN A 81 -0.33 -23.02 -9.57
C ASN A 81 -1.31 -22.87 -10.74
N GLY A 82 -1.28 -21.74 -11.46
CA GLY A 82 -2.10 -21.50 -12.65
C GLY A 82 -3.15 -20.41 -12.46
N ALA A 83 -3.95 -20.16 -13.50
CA ALA A 83 -4.81 -18.98 -13.60
C ALA A 83 -5.90 -18.85 -12.52
N LEU A 84 -6.25 -19.94 -11.85
CA LEU A 84 -7.26 -19.98 -10.79
C LEU A 84 -6.64 -20.15 -9.39
N ASP A 85 -5.33 -19.97 -9.26
CA ASP A 85 -4.63 -20.13 -7.98
C ASP A 85 -5.04 -19.02 -7.00
N THR A 86 -5.64 -19.42 -5.87
CA THR A 86 -6.02 -18.52 -4.78
C THR A 86 -5.14 -18.70 -3.54
N SER A 87 -4.01 -19.42 -3.63
CA SER A 87 -3.17 -19.78 -2.48
C SER A 87 -2.52 -18.59 -1.76
N GLN A 88 -2.41 -17.44 -2.43
CA GLN A 88 -1.87 -16.19 -1.84
C GLN A 88 -2.96 -15.31 -1.21
N PHE A 89 -4.22 -15.74 -1.23
CA PHE A 89 -5.36 -15.05 -0.61
C PHE A 89 -5.76 -15.74 0.68
N ASP A 90 -6.26 -14.96 1.63
CA ASP A 90 -6.72 -15.50 2.91
C ASP A 90 -7.96 -16.39 2.72
N LYS A 91 -7.98 -17.54 3.40
CA LYS A 91 -9.08 -18.51 3.27
C LYS A 91 -10.41 -17.95 3.74
N GLU A 92 -10.38 -17.03 4.70
CA GLU A 92 -11.57 -16.32 5.16
C GLU A 92 -12.35 -15.72 3.98
N PHE A 93 -11.65 -15.17 2.98
CA PHE A 93 -12.28 -14.55 1.81
C PHE A 93 -12.61 -15.55 0.70
N THR A 94 -11.71 -16.51 0.43
CA THR A 94 -11.94 -17.50 -0.64
C THR A 94 -13.08 -18.45 -0.32
N ASP A 95 -13.36 -18.65 0.97
CA ASP A 95 -14.41 -19.55 1.46
C ASP A 95 -15.73 -18.79 1.71
N MET A 96 -15.79 -17.47 1.48
CA MET A 96 -17.02 -16.69 1.64
C MET A 96 -18.08 -17.08 0.59
N PRO A 97 -19.36 -17.10 0.98
CA PRO A 97 -20.45 -17.20 0.03
C PRO A 97 -20.42 -16.04 -0.98
N ILE A 98 -20.60 -16.35 -2.26
CA ILE A 98 -20.65 -15.37 -3.36
C ILE A 98 -21.88 -14.45 -3.24
N PHE A 99 -22.92 -14.91 -2.53
CA PHE A 99 -24.15 -14.17 -2.33
C PHE A 99 -24.19 -13.58 -0.93
N SER A 100 -24.31 -12.25 -0.86
CA SER A 100 -24.75 -11.61 0.39
C SER A 100 -26.15 -12.12 0.73
N PRO A 101 -26.43 -12.56 1.97
CA PRO A 101 -27.75 -13.02 2.35
C PRO A 101 -28.78 -11.91 2.10
N ASP A 102 -29.85 -12.23 1.37
CA ASP A 102 -30.99 -11.32 1.21
C ASP A 102 -31.58 -11.09 2.61
N ASN A 103 -31.45 -9.88 3.16
CA ASN A 103 -32.12 -9.49 4.41
C ASN A 103 -33.63 -9.27 4.15
N ARG A 104 -34.31 -10.29 3.64
CA ARG A 104 -35.73 -10.25 3.28
C ARG A 104 -36.54 -11.23 4.12
N SER A 105 -36.38 -11.09 5.44
CA SER A 105 -37.40 -11.47 6.42
C SER A 105 -38.21 -10.23 6.79
N GLY A 106 -38.85 -9.63 5.79
CA GLY A 106 -39.67 -8.43 5.92
C GLY A 106 -40.32 -8.15 4.58
N GLY A 107 -41.54 -8.68 4.39
CA GLY A 107 -42.22 -8.70 3.10
C GLY A 107 -42.44 -7.32 2.48
N GLY A 108 -42.39 -7.27 1.15
CA GLY A 108 -43.01 -6.23 0.32
C GLY A 108 -42.05 -5.39 -0.51
N GLY A 109 -42.14 -5.54 -1.84
CA GLY A 109 -41.72 -4.53 -2.80
C GLY A 109 -40.42 -4.82 -3.56
N MET A 110 -40.54 -5.42 -4.75
CA MET A 110 -39.50 -5.32 -5.77
C MET A 110 -39.36 -3.85 -6.19
N MET A 111 -38.28 -3.18 -5.79
CA MET A 111 -37.86 -1.91 -6.40
C MET A 111 -36.57 -2.15 -7.20
N GLY A 112 -36.64 -1.85 -8.50
CA GLY A 112 -35.62 -2.16 -9.49
C GLY A 112 -34.23 -1.67 -9.11
N THR A 113 -33.24 -2.56 -9.25
CA THR A 113 -31.84 -2.18 -9.29
C THR A 113 -31.62 -1.34 -10.54
N ARG A 114 -31.45 -0.03 -10.35
CA ARG A 114 -31.00 0.87 -11.39
C ARG A 114 -29.54 0.52 -11.70
N TYR A 115 -29.32 -0.35 -12.69
CA TYR A 115 -28.04 -0.41 -13.37
C TYR A 115 -27.86 0.93 -14.09
N ALA A 116 -26.95 1.77 -13.60
CA ALA A 116 -26.45 2.89 -14.37
C ALA A 116 -25.70 2.30 -15.58
N LYS A 117 -26.32 2.40 -16.75
CA LYS A 117 -25.65 2.23 -18.04
C LYS A 117 -24.47 3.22 -18.05
N MET A 118 -23.23 2.72 -18.01
CA MET A 118 -22.11 3.47 -18.56
C MET A 118 -22.21 3.31 -20.07
N ASP A 119 -22.69 4.36 -20.74
CA ASP A 119 -22.53 4.47 -22.19
C ASP A 119 -21.02 4.66 -22.47
N ILE A 120 -20.51 3.82 -23.36
CA ILE A 120 -19.17 3.93 -23.99
C ILE A 120 -19.28 4.92 -25.14
#